data_AF-A0A930YEG1-F1
#
_entry.id   AF-A0A930YEG1-F1
#
_cell.length_a   1.000
_cell.length_b   1.000
_cell.length_c   1.000
_cell.angle_alpha   90.00
_cell.angle_beta   90.00
_cell.angle_gamma   90.00
#
_symmetry.space_group_name_H-M   'P 1'
#
loop_
_entity.id
_entity.type
_entity.pdbx_description
1 polymer ?
#
loop_
_entity_poly.entity_id
_entity_poly.type
_entity_poly.pdbx_seq_one_letter_code
_entity_poly.pdbx_strand_id
1 'polypeptide(L)'
;MPALDGVRGIAILLVMLGHLIATRWTDWISTSGVTLFFILSGYLITGRLQAGQPLGTFFRNRARRLLPALAMMLAVTAPWFLVRGQATWWQLLEPVLYVRDITVAHFGAPWSPWTHTWSLGVEEQFYLLWPFALLAWRQPRRGVVLVGSLSFVAMLLAFAAGNVSLALCSPFTQAWALCLGSALALYGWSPRWPAWTSAAWLRWCGIRSYSMYLWHFPLMVVLEGWMPDRVGFLLASFLSAGIAALSWKYVEAPLLSRGTVVRTPARTPVTV
;
A
#
# COMPACT_ATOMS: atom_id res chain seq x y z
N MET A 1 -8.70 0.84 13.54
CA MET A 1 -10.11 0.50 13.88
C MET A 1 -10.34 -0.90 13.36
N PRO A 2 -10.84 -1.84 14.18
CA PRO A 2 -10.93 -3.26 13.83
C PRO A 2 -11.56 -3.53 12.45
N ALA A 3 -12.66 -2.85 12.12
CA ALA A 3 -13.32 -2.99 10.83
C ALA A 3 -12.45 -2.54 9.65
N LEU A 4 -11.77 -1.39 9.76
CA LEU A 4 -10.88 -0.90 8.70
C LEU A 4 -9.68 -1.82 8.47
N ASP A 5 -9.13 -2.41 9.53
CA ASP A 5 -8.12 -3.45 9.40
C ASP A 5 -8.71 -4.66 8.66
N GLY A 6 -9.93 -5.07 9.00
CA GLY A 6 -10.68 -6.08 8.27
C GLY A 6 -10.83 -5.82 6.78
N VAL A 7 -11.19 -4.60 6.38
CA VAL A 7 -11.34 -4.21 4.96
C VAL A 7 -9.99 -4.23 4.24
N ARG A 8 -8.89 -3.86 4.89
CA ARG A 8 -7.54 -4.09 4.35
C ARG A 8 -7.23 -5.58 4.19
N GLY A 9 -7.76 -6.42 5.08
CA GLY A 9 -7.73 -7.88 4.98
C GLY A 9 -8.43 -8.36 3.71
N ILE A 10 -9.62 -7.83 3.41
CA ILE A 10 -10.33 -8.10 2.16
C ILE A 10 -9.49 -7.66 0.96
N ALA A 11 -8.93 -6.45 1.00
CA ALA A 11 -8.12 -5.89 -0.07
C ALA A 11 -6.93 -6.80 -0.45
N ILE A 12 -6.16 -7.29 0.55
CA ILE A 12 -5.04 -8.20 0.26
C ILE A 12 -5.53 -9.55 -0.28
N LEU A 13 -6.65 -10.07 0.22
CA LEU A 13 -7.20 -11.34 -0.25
C LEU A 13 -7.71 -11.24 -1.69
N LEU A 14 -8.26 -10.09 -2.10
CA LEU A 14 -8.60 -9.82 -3.50
C LEU A 14 -7.35 -9.80 -4.40
N VAL A 15 -6.26 -9.16 -3.95
CA VAL A 15 -4.97 -9.21 -4.66
C VAL A 15 -4.51 -10.65 -4.85
N MET A 16 -4.49 -11.45 -3.77
CA MET A 16 -4.06 -12.84 -3.85
C MET A 16 -4.99 -13.67 -4.75
N LEU A 17 -6.31 -13.49 -4.64
CA LEU A 17 -7.28 -14.24 -5.43
C LEU A 17 -7.16 -13.94 -6.93
N GLY A 18 -6.97 -12.67 -7.30
CA GLY A 18 -6.77 -12.27 -8.69
C GLY A 18 -5.54 -12.94 -9.30
N HIS A 19 -4.43 -12.97 -8.57
CA HIS A 19 -3.21 -13.65 -9.01
C HIS A 19 -3.29 -15.19 -8.96
N LEU A 20 -4.12 -15.78 -8.09
CA LEU A 20 -4.35 -17.23 -8.08
C LEU A 20 -5.07 -17.70 -9.33
N ILE A 21 -6.10 -16.96 -9.75
CA ILE A 21 -6.91 -17.33 -10.91
C ILE A 21 -6.12 -17.02 -12.19
N ALA A 22 -5.37 -15.91 -12.21
CA ALA A 22 -4.42 -15.53 -13.26
C ALA A 22 -4.99 -15.60 -14.69
N THR A 23 -6.26 -15.26 -14.86
CA THR A 23 -6.86 -15.11 -16.19
C THR A 23 -7.06 -13.64 -16.52
N ARG A 24 -6.99 -13.28 -17.81
CA ARG A 24 -7.32 -11.93 -18.31
C ARG A 24 -8.70 -11.42 -17.85
N TRP A 25 -9.61 -12.33 -17.53
CA TRP A 25 -10.98 -12.04 -17.07
C TRP A 25 -11.06 -11.77 -15.56
N THR A 26 -9.96 -11.96 -14.83
CA THR A 26 -9.91 -11.84 -13.36
C THR A 26 -8.90 -10.81 -12.85
N ASP A 27 -8.17 -10.13 -13.74
CA ASP A 27 -7.22 -9.05 -13.38
C ASP A 27 -7.91 -7.88 -12.67
N TRP A 28 -9.21 -7.69 -12.91
CA TRP A 28 -10.01 -6.71 -12.18
C TRP A 28 -10.12 -7.04 -10.68
N ILE A 29 -9.98 -8.30 -10.27
CA ILE A 29 -10.05 -8.70 -8.85
C ILE A 29 -8.83 -8.18 -8.10
N SER A 30 -7.62 -8.41 -8.61
CA SER A 30 -6.39 -7.91 -7.99
C SER A 30 -6.32 -6.38 -8.05
N THR A 31 -6.72 -5.79 -9.18
CA THR A 31 -6.81 -4.34 -9.35
C THR A 31 -7.80 -3.71 -8.37
N SER A 32 -8.94 -4.35 -8.10
CA SER A 32 -9.92 -3.89 -7.09
C SER A 32 -9.34 -3.92 -5.69
N GLY A 33 -8.54 -4.94 -5.37
CA GLY A 33 -7.80 -5.03 -4.10
C GLY A 33 -6.82 -3.86 -3.92
N VAL A 34 -6.01 -3.56 -4.94
CA VAL A 34 -5.08 -2.40 -4.91
C VAL A 34 -5.85 -1.07 -4.83
N THR A 35 -6.92 -0.92 -5.60
CA THR A 35 -7.79 0.28 -5.56
C THR A 35 -8.37 0.49 -4.16
N LEU A 36 -8.79 -0.60 -3.49
CA LEU A 36 -9.30 -0.52 -2.12
C LEU A 36 -8.20 -0.10 -1.13
N PHE A 37 -6.94 -0.56 -1.31
CA PHE A 37 -5.81 -0.03 -0.54
C PHE A 37 -5.65 1.48 -0.71
N PHE A 38 -5.64 1.98 -1.94
CA PHE A 38 -5.53 3.41 -2.24
C PHE A 38 -6.66 4.23 -1.59
N ILE A 39 -7.91 3.80 -1.73
CA ILE A 39 -9.05 4.50 -1.10
C ILE A 39 -8.91 4.52 0.42
N LEU A 40 -8.59 3.38 1.06
CA LEU A 40 -8.41 3.31 2.50
C LEU A 40 -7.22 4.15 2.97
N SER A 41 -6.13 4.16 2.20
CA SER A 41 -4.93 4.95 2.46
C SER A 41 -5.27 6.45 2.45
N GLY A 42 -5.93 6.94 1.41
CA GLY A 42 -6.38 8.33 1.30
C GLY A 42 -7.30 8.75 2.45
N TYR A 43 -8.29 7.91 2.78
CA TYR A 43 -9.21 8.15 3.89
C TYR A 43 -8.48 8.25 5.24
N LEU A 44 -7.61 7.29 5.53
CA LEU A 44 -6.92 7.18 6.81
C LEU A 44 -5.86 8.26 7.02
N ILE A 45 -5.12 8.65 5.98
CA ILE A 45 -4.11 9.72 6.15
C ILE A 45 -4.77 11.08 6.27
N THR A 46 -5.81 11.33 5.45
CA THR A 46 -6.50 12.63 5.43
C THR A 46 -7.23 12.86 6.74
N GLY A 47 -7.91 11.83 7.26
CA GLY A 47 -8.56 11.90 8.56
C GLY A 47 -7.58 12.18 9.71
N ARG A 48 -6.36 11.62 9.67
CA ARG A 48 -5.33 11.91 10.70
C ARG A 48 -4.81 13.34 10.63
N LEU A 49 -4.57 13.86 9.42
CA LEU A 49 -4.12 15.23 9.22
C LEU A 49 -5.23 16.24 9.59
N GLN A 50 -6.48 15.94 9.23
CA GLN A 50 -7.64 16.74 9.64
C GLN A 50 -7.87 16.74 11.15
N ALA A 51 -7.54 15.63 11.83
CA ALA A 51 -7.53 15.53 13.29
C ALA A 51 -6.32 16.25 13.94
N GLY A 52 -5.49 16.97 13.18
CA GLY A 52 -4.40 17.79 13.71
C GLY A 52 -3.13 17.03 14.05
N GLN A 53 -2.88 15.85 13.46
CA GLN A 53 -1.64 15.11 13.70
C GLN A 53 -0.41 15.93 13.26
N PRO A 54 0.59 16.17 14.13
CA PRO A 54 1.81 16.90 13.77
C PRO A 54 2.61 16.19 12.67
N LEU A 55 3.15 16.94 11.69
CA LEU A 55 3.84 16.40 10.52
C LEU A 55 5.01 15.45 10.87
N GLY A 56 5.84 15.81 11.85
CA GLY A 56 6.94 14.94 12.30
C GLY A 56 6.46 13.59 12.84
N THR A 57 5.33 13.59 13.57
CA THR A 57 4.70 12.35 14.05
C THR A 57 4.05 11.58 12.91
N PHE A 58 3.44 12.27 11.94
CA PHE A 58 2.87 11.68 10.74
C PHE A 58 3.93 10.90 9.94
N PHE A 59 5.01 11.57 9.52
CA PHE A 59 6.07 10.95 8.72
C PHE A 59 6.77 9.82 9.47
N ARG A 60 7.06 9.99 10.77
CA ARG A 60 7.65 8.93 11.60
C ARG A 60 6.77 7.69 11.67
N ASN A 61 5.46 7.86 11.82
CA ASN A 61 4.53 6.73 11.91
C ASN A 61 4.38 6.02 10.56
N ARG A 62 4.43 6.75 9.44
CA ARG A 62 4.46 6.16 8.08
C ARG A 62 5.75 5.39 7.84
N ALA A 63 6.90 6.00 8.14
CA ALA A 63 8.21 5.37 8.01
C ALA A 63 8.29 4.05 8.79
N ARG A 64 7.87 4.03 10.07
CA ARG A 64 7.84 2.81 10.91
C ARG A 64 6.88 1.75 10.43
N ARG A 65 5.90 2.11 9.61
CA ARG A 65 4.90 1.19 9.07
C ARG A 65 5.34 0.54 7.76
N LEU A 66 6.14 1.22 6.94
CA LEU A 66 6.42 0.83 5.56
C LEU A 66 7.87 0.39 5.38
N LEU A 67 8.82 1.19 5.88
CA LEU A 67 10.26 0.94 5.67
C LEU A 67 10.75 -0.41 6.22
N PRO A 68 10.36 -0.88 7.41
CA PRO A 68 10.93 -2.12 7.94
C PRO A 68 10.59 -3.35 7.09
N ALA A 69 9.34 -3.44 6.63
CA ALA A 69 8.90 -4.56 5.79
C ALA A 69 9.53 -4.48 4.39
N LEU A 70 9.62 -3.29 3.80
CA LEU A 70 10.31 -3.07 2.52
C LEU A 70 11.80 -3.43 2.61
N ALA A 71 12.50 -2.90 3.63
CA ALA A 71 13.91 -3.15 3.85
C ALA A 71 14.19 -4.64 4.06
N MET A 72 13.35 -5.34 4.83
CA MET A 72 13.49 -6.78 5.05
C MET A 72 13.30 -7.57 3.75
N MET A 73 12.27 -7.24 2.95
CA MET A 73 12.03 -7.89 1.66
C MET A 73 13.20 -7.68 0.71
N LEU A 74 13.69 -6.44 0.57
CA LEU A 74 14.83 -6.14 -0.30
C LEU A 74 16.12 -6.80 0.19
N ALA A 75 16.41 -6.77 1.49
CA ALA A 75 17.61 -7.39 2.06
C ALA A 75 17.68 -8.90 1.81
N VAL A 76 16.53 -9.58 1.78
CA VAL A 76 16.46 -11.03 1.50
C VAL A 76 16.45 -11.33 0.00
N THR A 77 15.69 -10.57 -0.78
CA THR A 77 15.46 -10.88 -2.20
C THR A 77 16.55 -10.32 -3.13
N ALA A 78 17.15 -9.17 -2.81
CA ALA A 78 18.18 -8.56 -3.65
C ALA A 78 19.42 -9.44 -3.84
N PRO A 79 20.02 -10.05 -2.79
CA PRO A 79 21.16 -10.94 -2.99
C PRO A 79 20.83 -12.10 -3.94
N TRP A 80 19.64 -12.69 -3.82
CA TRP A 80 19.20 -13.79 -4.69
C TRP A 80 19.15 -13.39 -6.16
N PHE A 81 18.45 -12.29 -6.47
CA PHE A 81 18.24 -11.88 -7.86
C PHE A 81 19.49 -11.25 -8.49
N LEU A 82 20.30 -10.53 -7.73
CA LEU A 82 21.53 -9.89 -8.22
C LEU A 82 22.61 -10.93 -8.53
N VAL A 83 22.86 -11.89 -7.63
CA VAL A 83 23.91 -12.92 -7.83
C VAL A 83 23.59 -13.83 -9.02
N ARG A 84 22.31 -14.10 -9.29
CA ARG A 84 21.87 -14.89 -10.43
C ARG A 84 21.78 -14.11 -11.74
N GLY A 85 22.12 -12.82 -11.74
CA GLY A 85 21.99 -11.95 -12.92
C GLY A 85 20.54 -11.79 -13.40
N GLN A 86 19.56 -12.10 -12.54
CA GLN A 86 18.15 -11.98 -12.86
C GLN A 86 17.68 -10.53 -12.73
N ALA A 87 18.28 -9.75 -11.82
CA ALA A 87 18.01 -8.32 -11.69
C ALA A 87 19.32 -7.51 -11.70
N THR A 88 19.18 -6.21 -11.95
CA THR A 88 20.25 -5.23 -11.90
C THR A 88 20.16 -4.38 -10.64
N TRP A 89 21.27 -3.76 -10.25
CA TRP A 89 21.30 -2.82 -9.13
C TRP A 89 20.46 -1.55 -9.40
N TRP A 90 20.30 -1.16 -10.67
CA TRP A 90 19.39 -0.06 -11.06
C TRP A 90 17.93 -0.38 -10.71
N GLN A 91 17.48 -1.61 -11.01
CA GLN A 91 16.13 -2.06 -10.64
C GLN A 91 15.92 -2.14 -9.13
N LEU A 92 17.00 -2.31 -8.34
CA LEU A 92 16.93 -2.27 -6.87
C LEU A 92 16.74 -0.83 -6.34
N LEU A 93 17.24 0.19 -7.04
CA LEU A 93 17.06 1.58 -6.62
C LEU A 93 15.61 2.04 -6.78
N GLU A 94 14.86 1.51 -7.75
CA GLU A 94 13.46 1.88 -8.01
C GLU A 94 12.53 1.72 -6.79
N PRO A 95 12.48 0.56 -6.10
CA PRO A 95 11.68 0.40 -4.87
C PRO A 95 12.24 1.20 -3.69
N VAL A 96 13.56 1.42 -3.60
CA VAL A 96 14.19 2.22 -2.54
C VAL A 96 13.82 3.70 -2.66
N LEU A 97 13.77 4.21 -3.89
CA LEU A 97 13.44 5.59 -4.22
C LEU A 97 11.94 5.82 -4.42
N TYR A 98 11.12 4.76 -4.36
CA TYR A 98 9.68 4.82 -4.60
C TYR A 98 9.31 5.37 -5.99
N VAL A 99 10.04 4.94 -7.03
CA VAL A 99 9.84 5.39 -8.43
C VAL A 99 9.49 4.27 -9.40
N ARG A 100 9.24 3.05 -8.89
CA ARG A 100 8.90 1.89 -9.73
C ARG A 100 7.64 2.12 -10.57
N ASP A 101 6.67 2.85 -10.03
CA ASP A 101 5.44 3.27 -10.68
C ASP A 101 5.68 4.07 -11.97
N ILE A 102 6.59 5.03 -11.93
CA ILE A 102 6.97 5.85 -13.09
C ILE A 102 7.57 4.95 -14.17
N THR A 103 8.50 4.07 -13.78
CA THR A 103 9.14 3.14 -14.72
C THR A 103 8.12 2.20 -15.37
N VAL A 104 7.23 1.62 -14.57
CA VAL A 104 6.17 0.73 -15.07
C VAL A 104 5.23 1.48 -16.01
N ALA A 105 4.81 2.70 -15.64
CA ALA A 105 3.85 3.49 -16.39
C ALA A 105 4.37 3.96 -17.76
N HIS A 106 5.65 4.34 -17.86
CA HIS A 106 6.20 4.94 -19.07
C HIS A 106 6.93 3.95 -19.98
N PHE A 107 7.43 2.83 -19.46
CA PHE A 107 8.21 1.85 -20.23
C PHE A 107 7.52 0.50 -20.41
N GLY A 108 6.20 0.42 -20.14
CA GLY A 108 5.41 -0.79 -20.41
C GLY A 108 5.73 -1.96 -19.47
N ALA A 109 5.87 -1.68 -18.18
CA ALA A 109 6.12 -2.68 -17.14
C ALA A 109 7.34 -3.60 -17.40
N PRO A 110 8.55 -3.05 -17.66
CA PRO A 110 9.74 -3.87 -17.92
C PRO A 110 9.95 -4.85 -16.77
N TRP A 111 10.23 -6.11 -17.05
CA TRP A 111 10.29 -7.15 -16.00
C TRP A 111 11.23 -6.76 -14.85
N SER A 112 10.80 -7.02 -13.61
CA SER A 112 11.59 -6.83 -12.38
C SER A 112 10.99 -7.69 -11.26
N PRO A 113 11.81 -8.33 -10.40
CA PRO A 113 11.30 -9.10 -9.28
C PRO A 113 10.56 -8.24 -8.24
N TRP A 114 10.75 -6.92 -8.27
CA TRP A 114 10.09 -5.97 -7.38
C TRP A 114 8.99 -5.17 -8.09
N THR A 115 8.44 -5.68 -9.20
CA THR A 115 7.47 -4.92 -10.01
C THR A 115 6.28 -4.43 -9.21
N HIS A 116 5.69 -5.28 -8.35
CA HIS A 116 4.57 -4.94 -7.48
C HIS A 116 4.78 -3.72 -6.56
N THR A 117 6.02 -3.28 -6.34
CA THR A 117 6.33 -2.06 -5.55
C THR A 117 5.87 -0.76 -6.23
N TRP A 118 5.39 -0.82 -7.47
CA TRP A 118 4.75 0.33 -8.14
C TRP A 118 3.61 0.92 -7.29
N SER A 119 2.75 0.09 -6.71
CA SER A 119 1.59 0.59 -5.94
C SER A 119 2.04 1.30 -4.66
N LEU A 120 3.12 0.80 -4.06
CA LEU A 120 3.78 1.43 -2.92
C LEU A 120 4.41 2.78 -3.31
N GLY A 121 5.03 2.88 -4.50
CA GLY A 121 5.55 4.14 -5.02
C GLY A 121 4.47 5.22 -5.11
N VAL A 122 3.34 4.88 -5.74
CA VAL A 122 2.17 5.77 -5.83
C VAL A 122 1.69 6.24 -4.45
N GLU A 123 1.56 5.31 -3.49
CA GLU A 123 1.14 5.66 -2.13
C GLU A 123 2.12 6.61 -1.42
N GLU A 124 3.42 6.35 -1.50
CA GLU A 124 4.45 7.08 -0.75
C GLU A 124 4.68 8.47 -1.31
N GLN A 125 4.66 8.62 -2.64
CA GLN A 125 4.65 9.92 -3.29
C GLN A 125 3.42 10.74 -2.85
N PHE A 126 2.24 10.12 -2.76
CA PHE A 126 1.06 10.77 -2.23
C PHE A 126 1.25 11.16 -0.76
N TYR A 127 1.78 10.29 0.10
CA TYR A 127 2.02 10.60 1.51
C TYR A 127 3.02 11.75 1.71
N LEU A 128 4.01 11.86 0.83
CA LEU A 128 4.98 12.93 0.86
C LEU A 128 4.36 14.27 0.50
N LEU A 129 3.55 14.32 -0.56
CA LEU A 129 2.98 15.57 -1.09
C LEU A 129 1.70 16.01 -0.37
N TRP A 130 0.90 15.07 0.12
CA TRP A 130 -0.45 15.32 0.60
C TRP A 130 -0.56 16.29 1.79
N PRO A 131 0.29 16.22 2.85
CA PRO A 131 0.21 17.18 3.94
C PRO A 131 0.44 18.61 3.47
N PHE A 132 1.35 18.82 2.51
CA PHE A 132 1.63 20.14 1.94
C PHE A 132 0.48 20.62 1.06
N ALA A 133 -0.14 19.72 0.27
CA ALA A 133 -1.33 20.05 -0.51
C ALA A 133 -2.49 20.53 0.39
N LEU A 134 -2.75 19.84 1.51
CA LEU A 134 -3.79 20.23 2.47
C LEU A 134 -3.53 21.58 3.13
N LEU A 135 -2.26 21.93 3.35
CA LEU A 135 -1.87 23.22 3.92
C LEU A 135 -1.90 24.35 2.88
N ALA A 136 -1.55 24.07 1.63
CA ALA A 136 -1.48 25.06 0.55
C ALA A 136 -2.86 25.38 -0.04
N TRP A 137 -3.77 24.41 -0.12
CA TRP A 137 -5.08 24.62 -0.71
C TRP A 137 -6.01 25.40 0.22
N ARG A 138 -6.49 26.56 -0.25
CA ARG A 138 -7.52 27.34 0.45
C ARG A 138 -8.85 26.59 0.60
N GLN A 139 -9.15 25.69 -0.34
CA GLN A 139 -10.39 24.92 -0.39
C GLN A 139 -10.08 23.43 -0.64
N PRO A 140 -9.55 22.71 0.37
CA PRO A 140 -9.02 21.35 0.19
C PRO A 140 -10.09 20.36 -0.30
N ARG A 141 -11.35 20.57 0.08
CA ARG A 141 -12.51 19.80 -0.42
C ARG A 141 -12.70 19.92 -1.94
N ARG A 142 -12.57 21.11 -2.51
CA ARG A 142 -12.69 21.30 -3.96
C ARG A 142 -11.42 20.83 -4.68
N GLY A 143 -10.25 21.10 -4.09
CA GLY A 143 -8.96 20.66 -4.63
C GLY A 143 -8.89 19.13 -4.78
N VAL A 144 -9.30 18.38 -3.75
CA VAL A 144 -9.27 16.91 -3.81
C VAL A 144 -10.22 16.34 -4.86
N VAL A 145 -11.40 16.93 -5.01
CA VAL A 145 -12.38 16.50 -6.02
C VAL A 145 -11.84 16.80 -7.42
N LEU A 146 -11.31 18.00 -7.65
CA LEU A 146 -10.72 18.38 -8.94
C LEU A 146 -9.56 17.46 -9.33
N VAL A 147 -8.57 17.29 -8.44
CA VAL A 147 -7.41 16.43 -8.70
C VAL A 147 -7.84 14.97 -8.91
N GLY A 148 -8.78 14.47 -8.10
CA GLY A 148 -9.32 13.12 -8.25
C GLY A 148 -10.04 12.92 -9.57
N SER A 149 -10.87 13.87 -10.00
CA SER A 149 -11.57 13.83 -11.28
C SER A 149 -10.61 13.92 -12.46
N LEU A 150 -9.63 14.82 -12.43
CA LEU A 150 -8.60 14.94 -13.48
C LEU A 150 -7.77 13.65 -13.59
N SER A 151 -7.39 13.06 -12.45
CA SER A 151 -6.68 11.78 -12.41
C SER A 151 -7.51 10.65 -13.02
N PHE A 152 -8.81 10.59 -12.69
CA PHE A 152 -9.72 9.58 -13.24
C PHE A 152 -9.90 9.75 -14.76
N VAL A 153 -10.06 10.98 -15.24
CA VAL A 153 -10.12 11.26 -16.68
C VAL A 153 -8.81 10.87 -17.36
N ALA A 154 -7.65 11.20 -16.77
CA ALA A 154 -6.35 10.79 -17.30
C ALA A 154 -6.20 9.26 -17.41
N MET A 155 -6.71 8.52 -16.42
CA MET A 155 -6.79 7.05 -16.47
C MET A 155 -7.63 6.57 -17.65
N LEU A 156 -8.83 7.14 -17.85
CA LEU A 156 -9.70 6.77 -18.98
C LEU A 156 -9.06 7.08 -20.33
N LEU A 157 -8.39 8.23 -20.46
CA LEU A 157 -7.68 8.62 -21.68
C LEU A 157 -6.50 7.68 -21.96
N ALA A 158 -5.76 7.27 -20.92
CA ALA A 158 -4.67 6.29 -21.07
C ALA A 158 -5.20 4.92 -21.55
N PHE A 159 -6.34 4.45 -21.03
CA PHE A 159 -7.00 3.25 -21.54
C PHE A 159 -7.47 3.41 -22.98
N ALA A 160 -8.10 4.54 -23.32
CA ALA A 160 -8.56 4.82 -24.68
C ALA A 160 -7.39 4.88 -25.70
N ALA A 161 -6.21 5.31 -25.25
CA ALA A 161 -4.97 5.31 -26.03
C ALA A 161 -4.28 3.93 -26.08
N GLY A 162 -4.84 2.89 -25.45
CA GLY A 162 -4.26 1.54 -25.39
C GLY A 162 -3.07 1.40 -24.43
N ASN A 163 -2.75 2.42 -23.63
CA ASN A 163 -1.63 2.39 -22.68
C ASN A 163 -2.08 1.91 -21.30
N VAL A 164 -2.21 0.59 -21.15
CA VAL A 164 -2.67 -0.07 -19.93
C VAL A 164 -1.73 0.19 -18.75
N SER A 165 -0.41 0.16 -18.96
CA SER A 165 0.57 0.40 -17.89
C SER A 165 0.51 1.83 -17.36
N LEU A 166 0.37 2.82 -18.24
CA LEU A 166 0.17 4.21 -17.83
C LEU A 166 -1.13 4.35 -17.04
N ALA A 167 -2.24 3.78 -17.54
CA ALA A 167 -3.54 3.84 -16.88
C ALA A 167 -3.50 3.24 -15.47
N LEU A 168 -2.86 2.08 -15.31
CA LEU A 168 -2.91 1.31 -14.07
C LEU A 168 -1.77 1.58 -13.08
N CYS A 169 -0.67 2.21 -13.48
CA CYS A 169 0.50 2.32 -12.60
C CYS A 169 0.99 3.75 -12.39
N SER A 170 0.56 4.74 -13.18
CA SER A 170 1.02 6.11 -13.00
C SER A 170 0.45 6.75 -11.73
N PRO A 171 1.25 7.51 -10.96
CA PRO A 171 0.72 8.29 -9.84
C PRO A 171 -0.32 9.32 -10.29
N PHE A 172 -0.21 9.82 -11.53
CA PHE A 172 -1.16 10.78 -12.09
C PHE A 172 -2.49 10.14 -12.49
N THR A 173 -2.50 8.89 -12.94
CA THR A 173 -3.73 8.18 -13.30
C THR A 173 -4.33 7.43 -12.13
N GLN A 174 -3.59 7.18 -11.05
CA GLN A 174 -4.08 6.43 -9.88
C GLN A 174 -4.36 7.29 -8.64
N ALA A 175 -4.00 8.58 -8.67
CA ALA A 175 -4.36 9.51 -7.61
C ALA A 175 -5.88 9.58 -7.36
N TRP A 176 -6.74 9.29 -8.33
CA TRP A 176 -8.20 9.31 -8.15
C TRP A 176 -8.68 8.47 -6.97
N ALA A 177 -8.11 7.28 -6.75
CA ALA A 177 -8.52 6.37 -5.68
C ALA A 177 -8.12 6.93 -4.30
N LEU A 178 -6.90 7.47 -4.20
CA LEU A 178 -6.40 8.17 -3.01
C LEU A 178 -7.22 9.45 -2.74
N CYS A 179 -7.55 10.20 -3.78
CA CYS A 179 -8.39 11.39 -3.70
C CYS A 179 -9.83 11.06 -3.31
N LEU A 180 -10.41 9.95 -3.79
CA LEU A 180 -11.73 9.49 -3.38
C LEU A 180 -11.76 9.20 -1.87
N GLY A 181 -10.78 8.44 -1.37
CA GLY A 181 -10.62 8.22 0.07
C GLY A 181 -10.47 9.52 0.86
N SER A 182 -9.63 10.42 0.36
CA SER A 182 -9.37 11.71 0.98
C SER A 182 -10.60 12.62 1.01
N ALA A 183 -11.40 12.62 -0.06
CA ALA A 183 -12.67 13.32 -0.12
C ALA A 183 -13.65 12.76 0.91
N LEU A 184 -13.80 11.44 1.00
CA LEU A 184 -14.65 10.80 2.02
C LEU A 184 -14.28 11.27 3.43
N ALA A 185 -12.98 11.39 3.75
CA ALA A 185 -12.55 11.93 5.04
C ALA A 185 -12.91 13.43 5.20
N LEU A 186 -12.58 14.29 4.22
CA LEU A 186 -12.81 15.74 4.31
C LEU A 186 -14.29 16.13 4.39
N TYR A 187 -15.17 15.33 3.79
CA TYR A 187 -16.63 15.48 3.87
C TYR A 187 -17.25 14.81 5.11
N GLY A 188 -16.43 14.23 5.99
CA GLY A 188 -16.88 13.66 7.26
C GLY A 188 -17.65 12.34 7.10
N TRP A 189 -17.46 11.64 5.98
CA TRP A 189 -18.08 10.33 5.77
C TRP A 189 -17.53 9.33 6.78
N SER A 190 -18.43 8.65 7.48
CA SER A 190 -18.10 7.62 8.46
C SER A 190 -18.72 6.29 8.02
N PRO A 191 -17.93 5.39 7.41
CA PRO A 191 -18.46 4.12 6.93
C PRO A 191 -18.97 3.26 8.09
N ARG A 192 -20.19 2.74 7.94
CA ARG A 192 -20.74 1.70 8.81
C ARG A 192 -20.42 0.33 8.23
N TRP A 193 -19.28 -0.21 8.65
CA TRP A 193 -18.85 -1.53 8.20
C TRP A 193 -19.66 -2.64 8.86
N PRO A 194 -20.05 -3.70 8.12
CA PRO A 194 -20.68 -4.87 8.70
C PRO A 194 -19.81 -5.49 9.79
N ALA A 195 -20.43 -6.05 10.85
CA ALA A 195 -19.71 -6.64 11.98
C ALA A 195 -18.71 -7.73 11.57
N TRP A 196 -19.01 -8.49 10.51
CA TRP A 196 -18.14 -9.55 9.99
C TRP A 196 -16.79 -9.03 9.49
N THR A 197 -16.69 -7.76 9.05
CA THR A 197 -15.40 -7.15 8.67
C THR A 197 -14.44 -7.13 9.86
N SER A 198 -14.95 -7.09 11.09
CA SER A 198 -14.12 -7.14 12.28
C SER A 198 -13.74 -8.58 12.68
N ALA A 199 -14.02 -9.61 11.87
CA ALA A 199 -13.61 -10.98 12.21
C ALA A 199 -12.09 -11.08 12.46
N ALA A 200 -11.70 -11.90 13.45
CA ALA A 200 -10.31 -11.96 13.90
C ALA A 200 -9.31 -12.30 12.78
N TRP A 201 -9.67 -13.23 11.89
CA TRP A 201 -8.84 -13.63 10.76
C TRP A 201 -8.71 -12.52 9.71
N LEU A 202 -9.78 -11.77 9.41
CA LEU A 202 -9.73 -10.62 8.51
C LEU A 202 -8.84 -9.51 9.06
N ARG A 203 -8.95 -9.21 10.36
CA ARG A 203 -8.06 -8.25 11.03
C ARG A 203 -6.62 -8.72 11.02
N TRP A 204 -6.39 -10.02 11.23
CA TRP A 204 -5.05 -10.61 11.18
C TRP A 204 -4.40 -10.39 9.81
N CYS A 205 -5.15 -10.66 8.73
CA CYS A 205 -4.72 -10.37 7.35
C CYS A 205 -4.49 -8.87 7.16
N GLY A 206 -5.42 -8.04 7.60
CA GLY A 206 -5.38 -6.59 7.44
C GLY A 206 -4.17 -5.92 8.08
N ILE A 207 -3.85 -6.32 9.31
CA ILE A 207 -2.69 -5.78 10.04
C ILE A 207 -1.38 -6.13 9.32
N ARG A 208 -1.32 -7.29 8.66
CA ARG A 208 -0.14 -7.80 7.93
C ARG A 208 -0.17 -7.58 6.43
N SER A 209 -1.24 -6.99 5.92
CA SER A 209 -1.52 -6.83 4.49
C SER A 209 -0.35 -6.26 3.71
N TYR A 210 0.34 -5.28 4.28
CA TYR A 210 1.48 -4.63 3.66
C TYR A 210 2.66 -5.60 3.47
N SER A 211 3.07 -6.30 4.52
CA SER A 211 4.13 -7.31 4.41
C SER A 211 3.70 -8.46 3.50
N MET A 212 2.45 -8.94 3.59
CA MET A 212 1.95 -9.98 2.68
C MET A 212 2.01 -9.52 1.20
N TYR A 213 1.69 -8.26 0.95
CA TYR A 213 1.79 -7.66 -0.37
C TYR A 213 3.24 -7.54 -0.85
N LEU A 214 4.21 -7.27 0.01
CA LEU A 214 5.62 -7.20 -0.41
C LEU A 214 6.22 -8.58 -0.71
N TRP A 215 5.85 -9.60 0.04
CA TRP A 215 6.49 -10.92 -0.09
C TRP A 215 5.90 -11.79 -1.19
N HIS A 216 4.62 -11.65 -1.53
CA HIS A 216 3.96 -12.60 -2.45
C HIS A 216 4.64 -12.63 -3.83
N PHE A 217 4.97 -11.47 -4.41
CA PHE A 217 5.43 -11.41 -5.80
C PHE A 217 6.88 -11.90 -5.97
N PRO A 218 7.88 -11.49 -5.15
CA PRO A 218 9.22 -12.07 -5.25
C PRO A 218 9.22 -13.58 -5.01
N LEU A 219 8.37 -14.07 -4.08
CA LEU A 219 8.20 -15.51 -3.87
C LEU A 219 7.59 -16.20 -5.09
N MET A 220 6.57 -15.61 -5.73
CA MET A 220 6.03 -16.14 -6.99
C MET A 220 7.11 -16.25 -8.05
N VAL A 221 7.89 -15.18 -8.27
CA VAL A 221 8.98 -15.16 -9.27
C VAL A 221 10.03 -16.23 -8.97
N VAL A 222 10.38 -16.42 -7.69
CA VAL A 222 11.31 -17.50 -7.32
C VAL A 222 10.72 -18.87 -7.62
N LEU A 223 9.45 -19.10 -7.31
CA LEU A 223 8.81 -20.43 -7.41
C LEU A 223 8.38 -20.80 -8.82
N GLU A 224 8.13 -19.83 -9.70
CA GLU A 224 7.77 -20.03 -11.11
C GLU A 224 8.78 -20.94 -11.84
N GLY A 225 10.07 -20.87 -11.49
CA GLY A 225 11.11 -21.73 -12.06
C GLY A 225 11.13 -23.18 -11.55
N TRP A 226 10.29 -23.55 -10.58
CA TRP A 226 10.37 -24.85 -9.87
C TRP A 226 9.07 -25.64 -9.86
N MET A 227 7.92 -24.99 -10.08
CA MET A 227 6.62 -25.63 -9.95
C MET A 227 5.57 -24.95 -10.83
N PRO A 228 4.46 -25.64 -11.15
CA PRO A 228 3.38 -25.06 -11.94
C PRO A 228 2.80 -23.79 -11.29
N ASP A 229 2.42 -22.81 -12.11
CA ASP A 229 2.02 -21.46 -11.69
C ASP A 229 1.04 -21.43 -10.51
N ARG A 230 -0.04 -22.23 -10.57
CA ARG A 230 -1.04 -22.27 -9.49
C ARG A 230 -0.49 -22.82 -8.18
N VAL A 231 0.37 -23.84 -8.26
CA VAL A 231 1.00 -24.44 -7.08
C VAL A 231 2.03 -23.48 -6.50
N GLY A 232 2.85 -22.86 -7.36
CA GLY A 232 3.79 -21.81 -7.00
C GLY A 232 3.13 -20.63 -6.34
N PHE A 233 2.00 -20.17 -6.89
CA PHE A 233 1.22 -19.08 -6.33
C PHE A 233 0.63 -19.41 -4.96
N LEU A 234 0.01 -20.59 -4.80
CA LEU A 234 -0.56 -21.01 -3.52
C LEU A 234 0.54 -21.08 -2.46
N LEU A 235 1.67 -21.71 -2.79
CA LEU A 235 2.81 -21.78 -1.89
C LEU A 235 3.37 -20.39 -1.58
N ALA A 236 3.55 -19.52 -2.57
CA ALA A 236 3.98 -18.13 -2.39
C ALA A 236 3.04 -17.36 -1.45
N SER A 237 1.72 -17.57 -1.57
CA SER A 237 0.71 -16.92 -0.73
C SER A 237 0.81 -17.35 0.74
N PHE A 238 0.96 -18.66 0.99
CA PHE A 238 1.13 -19.18 2.35
C PHE A 238 2.48 -18.78 2.95
N LEU A 239 3.57 -18.86 2.18
CA LEU A 239 4.89 -18.40 2.59
C LEU A 239 4.88 -16.90 2.88
N SER A 240 4.25 -16.10 2.03
CA SER A 240 4.07 -14.66 2.24
C SER A 240 3.32 -14.36 3.53
N ALA A 241 2.23 -15.08 3.82
CA ALA A 241 1.51 -14.96 5.08
C ALA A 241 2.37 -15.35 6.30
N GLY A 242 3.16 -16.41 6.19
CA GLY A 242 4.09 -16.86 7.22
C GLY A 242 5.21 -15.85 7.49
N ILE A 243 5.90 -15.39 6.45
CA ILE A 243 6.96 -14.38 6.56
C ILE A 243 6.38 -13.07 7.08
N ALA A 244 5.20 -12.64 6.62
CA ALA A 244 4.53 -11.47 7.13
C ALA A 244 4.17 -11.61 8.62
N ALA A 245 3.81 -12.81 9.09
CA ALA A 245 3.57 -13.05 10.51
C ALA A 245 4.84 -12.91 11.35
N LEU A 246 5.97 -13.43 10.84
CA LEU A 246 7.28 -13.33 11.49
C LEU A 246 7.81 -11.88 11.47
N SER A 247 7.80 -11.23 10.31
CA SER A 247 8.13 -9.81 10.12
C SER A 247 7.33 -8.94 11.09
N TRP A 248 6.01 -9.15 11.16
CA TRP A 248 5.17 -8.41 12.08
C TRP A 248 5.59 -8.59 13.54
N LYS A 249 5.80 -9.83 13.97
CA LYS A 249 6.10 -10.16 15.37
C LYS A 249 7.47 -9.61 15.80
N TYR A 250 8.49 -9.77 14.97
CA TYR A 250 9.88 -9.53 15.35
C TYR A 250 10.42 -8.17 14.91
N VAL A 251 9.82 -7.55 13.89
CA VAL A 251 10.33 -6.30 13.29
C VAL A 251 9.30 -5.18 13.40
N GLU A 252 8.11 -5.34 12.82
CA GLU A 252 7.17 -4.22 12.67
C GLU A 252 6.49 -3.83 13.99
N ALA A 253 5.95 -4.80 14.74
CA ALA A 253 5.23 -4.51 15.98
C ALA A 253 6.12 -3.85 17.06
N PRO A 254 7.37 -4.28 17.30
CA PRO A 254 8.29 -3.59 18.21
C PRO A 254 8.58 -2.14 17.81
N LEU A 255 8.71 -1.85 16.52
CA LEU A 255 8.97 -0.49 16.04
C LEU A 255 7.76 0.43 16.18
N LEU A 256 6.56 -0.13 16.03
CA LEU A 256 5.30 0.59 16.22
C LEU A 256 5.02 0.89 17.71
N SER A 257 5.32 -0.05 18.63
CA SER A 257 5.08 0.12 20.07
C SER A 257 6.05 1.08 20.76
N ARG A 258 7.30 1.19 20.27
CA ARG A 258 8.29 2.18 20.75
C ARG A 258 7.91 3.65 20.47
N GLY A 259 6.83 3.90 19.73
CA GLY A 259 6.31 5.25 19.45
C GLY A 259 5.30 5.80 20.46
N THR A 260 4.81 4.98 21.37
CA THR A 260 3.85 5.35 22.42
C THR A 260 4.54 5.41 23.78
N VAL A 261 5.48 6.34 23.96
CA VAL A 261 5.77 6.87 25.30
C VAL A 261 4.91 8.10 25.46
N VAL A 262 3.65 7.90 25.85
CA VAL A 262 2.85 8.98 26.41
C VAL A 262 3.49 9.29 27.76
N ARG A 263 4.23 10.40 27.85
CA ARG A 263 4.55 11.00 29.16
C ARG A 263 3.22 11.43 29.76
N THR A 264 2.69 10.64 30.69
CA THR A 264 1.56 11.05 31.52
C THR A 264 2.01 12.31 32.29
N PRO A 265 1.29 13.45 32.22
CA PRO A 265 1.59 14.57 33.09
C PRO A 265 1.40 14.10 34.53
N ALA A 266 2.37 14.39 35.39
CA ALA A 266 2.26 14.15 36.82
C ALA A 266 0.98 14.84 37.33
N ARG A 267 0.07 14.07 37.92
CA ARG A 267 -1.10 14.62 38.62
C ARG A 267 -0.57 15.42 39.81
N THR A 268 -0.74 16.74 39.78
CA THR A 268 -0.62 17.56 40.98
C THR A 268 -1.69 17.11 41.99
N PRO A 269 -1.32 16.81 43.25
CA PRO A 269 -2.30 16.47 44.26
C PRO A 269 -3.15 17.70 44.58
N VAL A 270 -4.46 17.56 44.48
CA VAL A 270 -5.41 18.52 45.01
C VAL A 270 -5.45 18.29 46.52
N THR A 271 -4.81 19.18 47.29
CA THR A 271 -5.05 19.30 48.73
C THR A 271 -6.36 20.04 48.93
N VAL A 272 -7.30 19.38 49.62
CA VAL A 272 -8.49 19.99 50.22
C VAL A 272 -8.09 20.70 51.51
#